data_AF-A0A3D3GE12-F1
#
_entry.id   AF-A0A3D3GE12-F1
#
_cell.length_a   1.000
_cell.length_b   1.000
_cell.length_c   1.000
_cell.angle_alpha   90.00
_cell.angle_beta   90.00
_cell.angle_gamma   90.00
#
_symmetry.space_group_name_H-M   'P 1'
#
loop_
_entity.id
_entity.type
_entity.pdbx_description
1 polymer ?
#
loop_
_entity_poly.entity_id
_entity_poly.type
_entity_poly.pdbx_seq_one_letter_code
_entity_poly.pdbx_strand_id
1 'polypeptide(L)'
;MRSVLSFCKLLLLMSVLVTALPSYLLKAAEPGPAGVRQQIEMVIRMRHPTDTRDWWLALGPQAPGVIIQMVEAPEYRENTLHKMRLLQGLSWFAQDSTALDFLKQQAQTTNEELVRQSVIEAVGITQGPKEAEFISKFLLSTDPQTRLAAAEALKRMKDPRASRLLEAHIPNEKMPWVLDRIQGTPPVALRPGRLKPVSSSEDRLSRDLVGSWKGFWIYPQKHLKTNGGLAQRAAVLELKLAGAEVLEGELLLPAQAGLPLSVYRLKAQGKGLAFTGNAKATSDSSEILIEGQLMRRAGILVLEIRFEASTLIVSLIRR
;
A
#
# COMPACT_ATOMS: atom_id res chain seq x y z
N MET A 1 47.47 45.22 -12.43
CA MET A 1 46.06 45.50 -12.05
C MET A 1 45.05 45.43 -13.21
N ARG A 2 45.36 45.84 -14.45
CA ARG A 2 44.40 45.77 -15.57
C ARG A 2 44.04 44.33 -16.02
N SER A 3 44.92 43.34 -15.85
CA SER A 3 44.66 41.94 -16.23
C SER A 3 43.69 41.22 -15.29
N VAL A 4 43.74 41.50 -13.99
CA VAL A 4 42.88 40.86 -12.97
C VAL A 4 41.42 41.32 -13.12
N LEU A 5 41.20 42.60 -13.46
CA LEU A 5 39.85 43.14 -13.65
C LEU A 5 39.15 42.56 -14.90
N SER A 6 39.93 42.16 -15.92
CA SER A 6 39.39 41.53 -17.15
C SER A 6 38.96 40.08 -16.90
N PHE A 7 39.67 39.37 -16.02
CA PHE A 7 39.37 37.98 -15.70
C PHE A 7 38.08 37.85 -14.85
N CYS A 8 37.86 38.77 -13.90
CA CYS A 8 36.63 38.80 -13.09
C CYS A 8 35.38 39.13 -13.92
N LYS A 9 35.47 39.99 -14.95
CA LYS A 9 34.32 40.28 -15.84
C LYS A 9 33.94 39.08 -16.71
N LEU A 10 34.90 38.27 -17.15
CA LEU A 10 34.64 37.06 -17.93
C LEU A 10 33.95 35.97 -17.09
N LEU A 11 34.37 35.80 -15.83
CA LEU A 11 33.77 34.86 -14.89
C LEU A 11 32.32 35.24 -14.51
N LEU A 12 32.03 36.54 -14.32
CA LEU A 12 30.66 37.01 -14.08
C LEU A 12 29.74 36.86 -15.31
N LEU A 13 30.25 37.07 -16.53
CA LEU A 13 29.49 36.84 -17.76
C LEU A 13 29.18 35.36 -18.01
N MET A 14 30.12 34.46 -17.69
CA MET A 14 29.89 33.01 -17.79
C MET A 14 28.93 32.50 -16.72
N SER A 15 28.95 33.07 -15.50
CA SER A 15 27.98 32.74 -14.45
C SER A 15 26.55 33.10 -14.84
N VAL A 16 26.34 34.24 -15.53
CA VAL A 16 25.01 34.65 -15.99
C VAL A 16 24.56 33.81 -17.19
N LEU A 17 25.48 33.40 -18.09
CA LEU A 17 25.15 32.54 -19.23
C LEU A 17 24.75 31.11 -18.82
N VAL A 18 25.34 30.56 -17.76
CA VAL A 18 24.99 29.21 -17.27
C VAL A 18 23.65 29.21 -16.53
N THR A 19 23.29 30.30 -15.84
CA THR A 19 21.97 30.43 -15.19
C THR A 19 20.85 30.87 -16.14
N ALA A 20 21.21 31.42 -17.31
CA ALA A 20 20.26 31.84 -18.35
C ALA A 20 20.23 30.87 -19.54
N LEU A 21 20.75 29.65 -19.40
CA LEU A 21 20.38 28.56 -20.29
C LEU A 21 18.86 28.38 -20.12
N PRO A 22 18.06 28.76 -21.12
CA PRO A 22 16.62 28.71 -20.99
C PRO A 22 16.24 27.27 -20.65
N SER A 23 15.44 27.07 -19.61
CA SER A 23 14.78 25.80 -19.29
C SER A 23 13.94 25.23 -20.45
N TYR A 24 13.91 25.95 -21.57
CA TYR A 24 13.28 25.61 -22.84
C TYR A 24 14.14 24.71 -23.77
N LEU A 25 15.45 24.51 -23.52
CA LEU A 25 16.34 23.79 -24.45
C LEU A 25 16.52 22.28 -24.20
N LEU A 26 15.96 21.75 -23.12
CA LEU A 26 15.83 20.29 -22.91
C LEU A 26 14.36 19.95 -22.76
N LYS A 27 13.57 20.21 -23.81
CA LYS A 27 12.36 19.41 -24.05
C LYS A 27 12.88 18.00 -24.37
N ALA A 28 13.16 17.22 -23.32
CA ALA A 28 13.59 15.84 -23.46
C ALA A 28 12.62 15.19 -24.45
N ALA A 29 13.16 14.62 -25.53
CA ALA A 29 12.34 13.98 -26.54
C ALA A 29 11.39 13.02 -25.82
N GLU A 30 10.09 13.17 -26.07
CA GLU A 30 9.09 12.33 -25.43
C GLU A 30 9.50 10.87 -25.68
N PRO A 31 9.55 10.04 -24.63
CA PRO A 31 10.02 8.67 -24.78
C PRO A 31 9.14 7.98 -25.82
N GLY A 32 9.74 7.43 -26.88
CA GLY A 32 8.99 6.60 -27.83
C GLY A 32 8.31 5.42 -27.12
N PRO A 33 7.42 4.67 -27.81
CA PRO A 33 6.68 3.56 -27.20
C PRO A 33 7.55 2.55 -26.44
N ALA A 34 8.75 2.23 -26.95
CA ALA A 34 9.72 1.37 -26.29
C ALA A 34 10.26 1.96 -24.97
N GLY A 35 10.51 3.28 -24.95
CA GLY A 35 10.96 3.98 -23.75
C GLY A 35 9.87 4.04 -22.67
N VAL A 36 8.62 4.27 -23.06
CA VAL A 36 7.47 4.23 -22.14
C VAL A 36 7.31 2.82 -21.55
N ARG A 37 7.37 1.79 -22.39
CA ARG A 37 7.30 0.39 -21.96
C ARG A 37 8.38 0.07 -20.92
N GLN A 38 9.63 0.48 -21.17
CA GLN A 38 10.75 0.24 -20.24
C GLN A 38 10.53 0.93 -18.88
N GLN A 39 9.99 2.15 -18.88
CA GLN A 39 9.68 2.87 -17.63
C GLN A 39 8.57 2.15 -16.83
N ILE A 40 7.53 1.67 -17.51
CA ILE A 40 6.45 0.90 -16.89
C ILE A 40 6.99 -0.43 -16.33
N GLU A 41 7.81 -1.14 -17.10
CA GLU A 41 8.44 -2.40 -16.68
C GLU A 41 9.28 -2.24 -15.40
N MET A 42 10.07 -1.18 -15.33
CA MET A 42 10.87 -0.87 -14.15
C MET A 42 9.99 -0.71 -12.90
N VAL A 43 8.89 0.03 -13.03
CA VAL A 43 7.99 0.37 -11.92
C VAL A 43 7.09 -0.80 -11.52
N ILE A 44 6.68 -1.64 -12.46
CA ILE A 44 5.90 -2.85 -12.16
C ILE A 44 6.73 -3.89 -11.39
N ARG A 45 8.02 -4.02 -11.69
CA ARG A 45 8.93 -4.96 -11.00
C ARG A 45 9.29 -4.52 -9.58
N MET A 46 9.00 -3.29 -9.17
CA MET A 46 9.26 -2.83 -7.81
C MET A 46 8.30 -3.50 -6.82
N ARG A 47 8.85 -4.03 -5.71
CA ARG A 47 8.08 -4.60 -4.61
C ARG A 47 7.11 -3.59 -3.97
N HIS A 48 7.57 -2.34 -3.86
CA HIS A 48 6.81 -1.22 -3.33
C HIS A 48 6.84 -0.09 -4.33
N PRO A 49 5.92 -0.11 -5.28
CA PRO A 49 5.97 0.86 -6.33
C PRO A 49 5.58 2.26 -5.87
N THR A 50 6.16 3.24 -6.55
CA THR A 50 5.93 4.66 -6.32
C THR A 50 5.10 5.30 -7.43
N ASP A 51 4.39 4.50 -8.25
CA ASP A 51 3.51 5.05 -9.26
C ASP A 51 2.36 5.81 -8.62
N THR A 52 2.17 7.02 -9.12
CA THR A 52 1.08 7.91 -8.76
C THR A 52 0.33 8.27 -10.03
N ARG A 53 -0.85 8.89 -9.89
CA ARG A 53 -1.57 9.47 -11.02
C ARG A 53 -0.66 10.35 -11.90
N ASP A 54 0.12 11.24 -11.28
CA ASP A 54 0.98 12.18 -11.99
C ASP A 54 2.11 11.47 -12.72
N TRP A 55 2.64 10.40 -12.13
CA TRP A 55 3.65 9.56 -12.77
C TRP A 55 3.09 8.87 -14.04
N TRP A 56 1.88 8.29 -13.97
CA TRP A 56 1.25 7.67 -15.13
C TRP A 56 1.01 8.71 -16.24
N LEU A 57 0.45 9.86 -15.91
CA LEU A 57 0.19 10.92 -16.88
C LEU A 57 1.46 11.51 -17.52
N ALA A 58 2.58 11.52 -16.78
CA ALA A 58 3.87 12.00 -17.27
C ALA A 58 4.50 11.09 -18.35
N LEU A 59 4.01 9.86 -18.52
CA LEU A 59 4.48 8.95 -19.58
C LEU A 59 4.07 9.40 -21.00
N GLY A 60 3.14 10.35 -21.11
CA GLY A 60 2.72 10.95 -22.37
C GLY A 60 1.52 10.27 -23.05
N PRO A 61 1.01 10.85 -24.15
CA PRO A 61 -0.22 10.43 -24.81
C PRO A 61 -0.17 9.03 -25.45
N GLN A 62 1.02 8.47 -25.67
CA GLN A 62 1.25 7.13 -26.19
C GLN A 62 1.13 6.03 -25.13
N ALA A 63 1.14 6.40 -23.84
CA ALA A 63 1.14 5.45 -22.74
C ALA A 63 -0.08 4.51 -22.72
N PRO A 64 -1.32 4.95 -23.00
CA PRO A 64 -2.47 4.05 -23.07
C PRO A 64 -2.27 2.87 -24.04
N GLY A 65 -1.81 3.17 -25.26
CA GLY A 65 -1.56 2.14 -26.27
C GLY A 65 -0.46 1.15 -25.85
N VAL A 66 0.60 1.65 -25.22
CA VAL A 66 1.67 0.81 -24.67
C VAL A 66 1.15 -0.08 -23.53
N ILE A 67 0.36 0.47 -22.61
CA ILE A 67 -0.22 -0.28 -21.48
C ILE A 67 -1.16 -1.38 -21.99
N ILE A 68 -2.01 -1.10 -22.98
CA ILE A 68 -2.90 -2.09 -23.61
C ILE A 68 -2.07 -3.23 -24.21
N GLN A 69 -1.05 -2.91 -25.00
CA GLN A 69 -0.14 -3.91 -25.57
C GLN A 69 0.55 -4.75 -24.49
N MET A 70 0.95 -4.13 -23.38
CA MET A 70 1.53 -4.87 -22.25
C MET A 70 0.51 -5.80 -21.59
N VAL A 71 -0.72 -5.37 -21.32
CA VAL A 71 -1.78 -6.23 -20.74
C VAL A 71 -2.06 -7.46 -21.61
N GLU A 72 -2.01 -7.30 -22.93
CA GLU A 72 -2.27 -8.38 -23.89
C GLU A 72 -1.08 -9.30 -24.12
N ALA A 73 0.13 -8.86 -23.78
CA ALA A 73 1.36 -9.61 -24.03
C ALA A 73 1.45 -10.86 -23.12
N PRO A 74 1.93 -12.01 -23.64
CA PRO A 74 1.94 -13.29 -22.91
C PRO A 74 2.59 -13.22 -21.52
N GLU A 75 3.67 -12.46 -21.38
CA GLU A 75 4.43 -12.29 -20.14
C GLU A 75 3.64 -11.64 -18.99
N TYR A 76 2.55 -10.91 -19.30
CA TYR A 76 1.67 -10.30 -18.30
C TYR A 76 0.37 -11.06 -18.07
N ARG A 77 0.03 -12.03 -18.94
CA ARG A 77 -1.19 -12.84 -18.78
C ARG A 77 -1.15 -13.73 -17.54
N GLU A 78 0.02 -14.24 -17.20
CA GLU A 78 0.22 -15.15 -16.08
C GLU A 78 0.41 -14.43 -14.73
N ASN A 79 0.61 -13.10 -14.74
CA ASN A 79 0.82 -12.31 -13.53
C ASN A 79 -0.33 -11.34 -13.31
N THR A 80 -1.37 -11.84 -12.61
CA THR A 80 -2.57 -11.08 -12.26
C THR A 80 -2.26 -9.75 -11.58
N LEU A 81 -1.23 -9.68 -10.72
CA LEU A 81 -0.87 -8.44 -10.02
C LEU A 81 -0.31 -7.38 -10.97
N HIS A 82 0.59 -7.77 -11.89
CA HIS A 82 1.10 -6.85 -12.91
C HIS A 82 -0.02 -6.36 -13.82
N LYS A 83 -0.91 -7.26 -14.23
CA LYS A 83 -2.07 -6.94 -15.06
C LYS A 83 -3.03 -5.98 -14.38
N MET A 84 -3.42 -6.25 -13.13
CA MET A 84 -4.26 -5.34 -12.32
C MET A 84 -3.65 -3.94 -12.26
N ARG A 85 -2.33 -3.87 -12.02
CA ARG A 85 -1.64 -2.60 -11.89
C ARG A 85 -1.53 -1.82 -13.20
N LEU A 86 -1.29 -2.51 -14.32
CA LEU A 86 -1.37 -1.90 -15.65
C LEU A 86 -2.77 -1.31 -15.90
N LEU A 87 -3.82 -2.05 -15.56
CA LEU A 87 -5.21 -1.59 -15.74
C LEU A 87 -5.57 -0.42 -14.82
N GLN A 88 -5.09 -0.42 -13.57
CA GLN A 88 -5.19 0.73 -12.67
C GLN A 88 -4.46 1.95 -13.24
N GLY A 89 -3.24 1.76 -13.77
CA GLY A 89 -2.49 2.80 -14.47
C GLY A 89 -3.25 3.37 -15.67
N LEU A 90 -3.82 2.48 -16.49
CA LEU A 90 -4.62 2.84 -17.67
C LEU A 90 -5.84 3.71 -17.30
N SER A 91 -6.44 3.48 -16.13
CA SER A 91 -7.61 4.25 -15.69
C SER A 91 -7.34 5.74 -15.50
N TRP A 92 -6.09 6.13 -15.25
CA TRP A 92 -5.73 7.56 -15.12
C TRP A 92 -5.82 8.32 -16.44
N PHE A 93 -5.83 7.64 -17.57
CA PHE A 93 -5.99 8.21 -18.91
C PHE A 93 -7.48 8.36 -19.26
N ALA A 94 -8.25 8.94 -18.35
CA ALA A 94 -9.70 8.95 -18.41
C ALA A 94 -10.31 9.64 -19.65
N GLN A 95 -9.53 10.47 -20.34
CA GLN A 95 -9.94 11.19 -21.55
C GLN A 95 -9.70 10.40 -22.84
N ASP A 96 -8.93 9.31 -22.77
CA ASP A 96 -8.69 8.41 -23.90
C ASP A 96 -9.85 7.40 -23.99
N SER A 97 -10.66 7.53 -25.04
CA SER A 97 -11.80 6.63 -25.25
C SER A 97 -11.36 5.19 -25.47
N THR A 98 -10.22 4.96 -26.12
CA THR A 98 -9.66 3.62 -26.35
C THR A 98 -9.28 2.96 -25.04
N ALA A 99 -8.64 3.72 -24.13
CA ALA A 99 -8.30 3.24 -22.80
C ALA A 99 -9.56 2.86 -22.00
N LEU A 100 -10.58 3.71 -22.03
CA LEU A 100 -11.83 3.47 -21.33
C LEU A 100 -12.59 2.25 -21.89
N ASP A 101 -12.70 2.14 -23.21
CA ASP A 101 -13.36 1.02 -23.87
C ASP A 101 -12.64 -0.30 -23.57
N PHE A 102 -11.31 -0.29 -23.60
CA PHE A 102 -10.51 -1.46 -23.22
C PHE A 102 -10.75 -1.87 -21.75
N LEU A 103 -10.79 -0.91 -20.81
CA LEU A 103 -11.12 -1.20 -19.41
C LEU A 103 -12.52 -1.80 -19.29
N LYS A 104 -13.52 -1.22 -19.95
CA LYS A 104 -14.89 -1.76 -19.94
C LYS A 104 -14.96 -3.18 -20.47
N GLN A 105 -14.25 -3.45 -21.56
CA GLN A 105 -14.12 -4.80 -22.11
C GLN A 105 -13.47 -5.76 -21.10
N GLN A 106 -12.34 -5.39 -20.47
CA GLN A 106 -11.68 -6.23 -19.47
C GLN A 106 -12.59 -6.55 -18.29
N ALA A 107 -13.33 -5.58 -17.76
CA ALA A 107 -14.31 -5.84 -16.70
C ALA A 107 -15.45 -6.77 -17.14
N GLN A 108 -15.81 -6.81 -18.42
CA GLN A 108 -16.88 -7.69 -18.91
C GLN A 108 -16.36 -9.11 -19.22
N THR A 109 -15.21 -9.24 -19.86
CA THR A 109 -14.77 -10.50 -20.50
C THR A 109 -13.73 -11.27 -19.72
N THR A 110 -13.04 -10.67 -18.75
CA THR A 110 -12.03 -11.39 -17.96
C THR A 110 -12.66 -12.55 -17.17
N ASN A 111 -11.93 -13.65 -17.02
CA ASN A 111 -12.31 -14.74 -16.09
C ASN A 111 -11.68 -14.55 -14.70
N GLU A 112 -10.78 -13.58 -14.54
CA GLU A 112 -10.11 -13.28 -13.28
C GLU A 112 -10.94 -12.28 -12.47
N GLU A 113 -11.58 -12.73 -11.39
CA GLU A 113 -12.44 -11.91 -10.53
C GLU A 113 -11.69 -10.70 -9.94
N LEU A 114 -10.44 -10.88 -9.52
CA LEU A 114 -9.61 -9.81 -8.97
C LEU A 114 -9.32 -8.71 -10.02
N VAL A 115 -9.07 -9.11 -11.27
CA VAL A 115 -8.91 -8.16 -12.38
C VAL A 115 -10.21 -7.39 -12.60
N ARG A 116 -11.34 -8.11 -12.63
CA ARG A 116 -12.66 -7.51 -12.79
C ARG A 116 -12.95 -6.45 -11.74
N GLN A 117 -12.80 -6.81 -10.47
CA GLN A 117 -13.01 -5.93 -9.32
C GLN A 117 -12.12 -4.69 -9.41
N SER A 118 -10.82 -4.88 -9.66
CA SER A 118 -9.87 -3.78 -9.79
C SER A 118 -10.25 -2.81 -10.91
N VAL A 119 -10.73 -3.31 -12.05
CA VAL A 119 -11.15 -2.45 -13.17
C VAL A 119 -12.42 -1.69 -12.82
N ILE A 120 -13.41 -2.33 -12.20
CA ILE A 120 -14.65 -1.67 -11.76
C ILE A 120 -14.33 -0.52 -10.80
N GLU A 121 -13.48 -0.76 -9.80
CA GLU A 121 -13.06 0.26 -8.85
C GLU A 121 -12.32 1.40 -9.54
N ALA A 122 -11.36 1.07 -10.41
CA ALA A 122 -10.55 2.05 -11.12
C ALA A 122 -11.41 2.95 -12.03
N VAL A 123 -12.34 2.37 -12.80
CA VAL A 123 -13.31 3.12 -13.61
C VAL A 123 -14.19 4.01 -12.74
N GLY A 124 -14.71 3.49 -11.62
CA GLY A 124 -15.54 4.26 -10.70
C GLY A 124 -14.83 5.45 -10.08
N ILE A 125 -13.55 5.30 -9.74
CA ILE A 125 -12.71 6.37 -9.17
C ILE A 125 -12.38 7.43 -10.22
N THR A 126 -12.02 7.02 -11.44
CA THR A 126 -11.45 7.92 -12.45
C THR A 126 -12.48 8.59 -13.35
N GLN A 127 -13.56 7.89 -13.67
CA GLN A 127 -14.65 8.40 -14.51
C GLN A 127 -15.81 8.97 -13.70
N GLY A 128 -15.93 8.53 -12.44
CA GLY A 128 -16.96 8.98 -11.53
C GLY A 128 -18.37 8.73 -12.08
N PRO A 129 -19.30 9.67 -11.91
CA PRO A 129 -20.72 9.46 -12.22
C PRO A 129 -21.04 9.16 -13.69
N LYS A 130 -20.14 9.47 -14.63
CA LYS A 130 -20.36 9.21 -16.06
C LYS A 130 -20.52 7.71 -16.35
N GLU A 131 -19.93 6.86 -15.51
CA GLU A 131 -19.92 5.41 -15.68
C GLU A 131 -20.78 4.66 -14.67
N ALA A 132 -21.71 5.36 -14.00
CA ALA A 132 -22.61 4.74 -13.02
C ALA A 132 -23.45 3.60 -13.65
N GLU A 133 -23.99 3.81 -14.86
CA GLU A 133 -24.78 2.79 -15.58
C GLU A 133 -23.95 1.61 -16.08
N PHE A 134 -22.67 1.82 -16.38
CA PHE A 134 -21.78 0.73 -16.71
C PHE A 134 -21.49 -0.11 -15.46
N ILE A 135 -21.17 0.55 -14.35
CA ILE A 135 -20.83 -0.12 -13.09
C ILE A 135 -22.03 -0.85 -12.47
N SER A 136 -23.25 -0.30 -12.59
CA SER A 136 -24.47 -0.90 -12.03
C SER A 136 -24.75 -2.31 -12.55
N LYS A 137 -24.30 -2.63 -13.78
CA LYS A 137 -24.42 -3.98 -14.37
C LYS A 137 -23.73 -5.05 -13.51
N PHE A 138 -22.66 -4.68 -12.80
CA PHE A 138 -21.90 -5.59 -11.96
C PHE A 138 -22.53 -5.83 -10.58
N LEU A 139 -23.55 -5.05 -10.20
CA LEU A 139 -24.38 -5.36 -9.02
C LEU A 139 -25.15 -6.68 -9.20
N LEU A 140 -25.34 -7.15 -10.43
CA LEU A 140 -25.98 -8.43 -10.72
C LEU A 140 -24.99 -9.59 -10.89
N SER A 141 -23.69 -9.37 -10.60
CA SER A 141 -22.67 -10.42 -10.71
C SER A 141 -22.99 -11.61 -9.79
N THR A 142 -22.69 -12.83 -10.26
CA THR A 142 -22.77 -14.04 -9.44
C THR A 142 -21.75 -14.01 -8.29
N ASP A 143 -20.56 -13.45 -8.54
CA ASP A 143 -19.51 -13.26 -7.55
C ASP A 143 -19.85 -12.11 -6.57
N PRO A 144 -19.99 -12.40 -5.26
CA PRO A 144 -20.26 -11.39 -4.23
C PRO A 144 -19.19 -10.28 -4.14
N GLN A 145 -17.91 -10.59 -4.39
CA GLN A 145 -16.84 -9.59 -4.30
C GLN A 145 -16.93 -8.58 -5.44
N THR A 146 -17.28 -9.03 -6.65
CA THR A 146 -17.60 -8.16 -7.79
C THR A 146 -18.80 -7.26 -7.49
N ARG A 147 -19.88 -7.80 -6.88
CA ARG A 147 -21.03 -6.98 -6.47
C ARG A 147 -20.62 -5.91 -5.46
N LEU A 148 -19.80 -6.27 -4.48
CA LEU A 148 -19.28 -5.33 -3.50
C LEU A 148 -18.45 -4.22 -4.16
N ALA A 149 -17.50 -4.57 -5.03
CA ALA A 149 -16.66 -3.62 -5.74
C ALA A 149 -17.52 -2.60 -6.53
N ALA A 150 -18.56 -3.07 -7.22
CA ALA A 150 -19.50 -2.22 -7.93
C ALA A 150 -20.29 -1.30 -6.98
N ALA A 151 -20.79 -1.84 -5.87
CA ALA A 151 -21.53 -1.06 -4.88
C ALA A 151 -20.67 0.00 -4.20
N GLU A 152 -19.42 -0.33 -3.82
CA GLU A 152 -18.48 0.62 -3.25
C GLU A 152 -18.07 1.69 -4.27
N ALA A 153 -17.86 1.33 -5.54
CA ALA A 153 -17.59 2.28 -6.61
C ALA A 153 -18.75 3.29 -6.78
N LEU A 154 -20.00 2.81 -6.87
CA LEU A 154 -21.19 3.69 -6.96
C LEU A 154 -21.33 4.58 -5.72
N LYS A 155 -21.14 4.04 -4.52
CA LYS A 155 -21.19 4.81 -3.27
C LYS A 155 -20.15 5.94 -3.24
N ARG A 156 -18.93 5.69 -3.75
CA ARG A 156 -17.85 6.69 -3.81
C ARG A 156 -18.14 7.85 -4.76
N MET A 157 -18.96 7.65 -5.79
CA MET A 157 -19.27 8.68 -6.80
C MET A 157 -20.02 9.90 -6.22
N LYS A 158 -20.78 9.72 -5.12
CA LYS A 158 -21.62 10.77 -4.50
C LYS A 158 -22.58 11.46 -5.48
N ASP A 159 -23.01 10.76 -6.53
CA ASP A 159 -23.98 11.25 -7.52
C ASP A 159 -25.37 10.67 -7.24
N PRO A 160 -26.45 11.47 -7.28
CA PRO A 160 -27.81 11.00 -7.00
C PRO A 160 -28.26 9.82 -7.88
N ARG A 161 -27.81 9.72 -9.13
CA ARG A 161 -28.14 8.59 -10.01
C ARG A 161 -27.43 7.32 -9.53
N ALA A 162 -26.15 7.41 -9.18
CA ALA A 162 -25.40 6.29 -8.60
C ALA A 162 -26.03 5.81 -7.29
N SER A 163 -26.50 6.75 -6.43
CA SER A 163 -27.23 6.42 -5.21
C SER A 163 -28.52 5.66 -5.50
N ARG A 164 -29.34 6.10 -6.46
CA ARG A 164 -30.58 5.39 -6.84
C ARG A 164 -30.32 3.98 -7.36
N LEU A 165 -29.28 3.81 -8.18
CA LEU A 165 -28.88 2.49 -8.69
C LEU A 165 -28.48 1.55 -7.55
N LEU A 166 -27.73 2.06 -6.57
CA LEU A 166 -27.35 1.29 -5.39
C LEU A 166 -28.54 0.98 -4.48
N GLU A 167 -29.42 1.95 -4.21
CA GLU A 167 -30.62 1.79 -3.39
C GLU A 167 -31.58 0.74 -3.99
N ALA A 168 -31.72 0.71 -5.32
CA ALA A 168 -32.52 -0.28 -6.01
C ALA A 168 -31.93 -1.71 -5.89
N HIS A 169 -30.61 -1.83 -5.71
CA HIS A 169 -29.93 -3.13 -5.54
C HIS A 169 -30.06 -3.70 -4.13
N ILE A 170 -30.00 -2.86 -3.10
CA ILE A 170 -29.94 -3.28 -1.68
C ILE A 170 -31.01 -4.35 -1.32
N PRO A 171 -32.30 -4.20 -1.68
CA PRO A 171 -33.32 -5.21 -1.35
C PRO A 171 -33.06 -6.61 -1.95
N ASN A 172 -32.26 -6.70 -3.01
CA ASN A 172 -31.98 -7.93 -3.75
C ASN A 172 -30.64 -8.57 -3.38
N GLU A 173 -29.83 -7.93 -2.52
CA GLU A 173 -28.53 -8.49 -2.12
C GLU A 173 -28.73 -9.68 -1.17
N LYS A 174 -28.20 -10.83 -1.59
CA LYS A 174 -28.37 -12.11 -0.88
C LYS A 174 -27.36 -12.31 0.23
N MET A 175 -26.23 -11.61 0.20
CA MET A 175 -25.12 -11.79 1.14
C MET A 175 -25.16 -10.72 2.24
N PRO A 176 -25.44 -11.10 3.51
CA PRO A 176 -25.53 -10.14 4.61
C PRO A 176 -24.25 -9.31 4.81
N TRP A 177 -23.08 -9.92 4.66
CA TRP A 177 -21.81 -9.21 4.84
C TRP A 177 -21.54 -8.16 3.75
N VAL A 178 -22.11 -8.32 2.55
CA VAL A 178 -22.06 -7.29 1.49
C VAL A 178 -22.95 -6.10 1.88
N LEU A 179 -24.15 -6.37 2.39
CA LEU A 179 -25.06 -5.34 2.90
C LEU A 179 -24.44 -4.55 4.05
N ASP A 180 -23.87 -5.23 5.04
CA ASP A 180 -23.19 -4.61 6.18
C ASP A 180 -22.10 -3.65 5.69
N ARG A 181 -21.30 -4.08 4.70
CA ARG A 181 -20.23 -3.27 4.12
C ARG A 181 -20.76 -2.07 3.34
N ILE A 182 -21.79 -2.25 2.52
CA ILE A 182 -22.45 -1.17 1.77
C ILE A 182 -23.05 -0.13 2.72
N GLN A 183 -23.69 -0.56 3.80
CA GLN A 183 -24.34 0.31 4.79
C GLN A 183 -23.33 0.95 5.75
N GLY A 184 -22.09 0.46 5.79
CA GLY A 184 -21.08 0.92 6.75
C GLY A 184 -21.32 0.42 8.16
N THR A 185 -22.12 -0.64 8.32
CA THR A 185 -22.28 -1.34 9.59
C THR A 185 -20.92 -1.95 9.94
N PRO A 186 -20.35 -1.66 11.13
CA PRO A 186 -19.10 -2.27 11.53
C PRO A 186 -19.29 -3.79 11.54
N PRO A 187 -18.30 -4.58 11.09
CA PRO A 187 -18.41 -6.03 11.16
C PRO A 187 -18.70 -6.40 12.61
N VAL A 188 -19.75 -7.19 12.83
CA VAL A 188 -20.14 -7.66 14.17
C VAL A 188 -18.88 -8.25 14.80
N ALA A 189 -18.42 -7.63 15.89
CA ALA A 189 -17.19 -8.03 16.55
C ALA A 189 -17.29 -9.53 16.84
N LEU A 190 -16.47 -10.32 16.14
CA LEU A 190 -16.46 -11.76 16.31
C LEU A 190 -16.17 -12.02 17.78
N ARG A 191 -17.08 -12.72 18.46
CA ARG A 191 -16.96 -12.97 19.89
C ARG A 191 -15.56 -13.56 20.16
N PRO A 192 -14.74 -12.96 21.03
CA PRO A 192 -13.32 -13.28 21.17
C PRO A 192 -13.02 -14.76 21.50
N GLY A 193 -14.02 -15.53 21.95
CA GLY A 193 -13.89 -16.96 22.24
C GLY A 193 -13.93 -17.92 21.04
N ARG A 194 -14.11 -17.45 19.79
CA ARG A 194 -14.20 -18.34 18.61
C ARG A 194 -13.18 -18.08 17.50
N LEU A 195 -12.32 -17.08 17.66
CA LEU A 195 -11.27 -16.83 16.67
C LEU A 195 -10.10 -17.77 16.93
N LYS A 196 -9.93 -18.78 16.05
CA LYS A 196 -8.66 -19.48 15.95
C LYS A 196 -7.69 -18.55 15.23
N PRO A 197 -6.58 -18.13 15.86
CA PRO A 197 -5.56 -17.38 15.15
C PRO A 197 -5.04 -18.27 14.01
N VAL A 198 -5.25 -17.83 12.78
CA VAL A 198 -4.60 -18.37 11.60
C VAL A 198 -3.51 -17.37 11.22
N SER A 199 -2.26 -17.83 11.19
CA SER A 199 -1.11 -17.03 10.78
C SER A 199 -1.35 -16.53 9.35
N SER A 200 -1.33 -15.22 9.13
CA SER A 200 -1.62 -14.61 7.82
C SER A 200 -0.40 -14.49 6.91
N SER A 201 0.68 -15.21 7.21
CA SER A 201 1.82 -15.30 6.32
C SER A 201 2.52 -16.63 6.49
N GLU A 202 3.00 -17.16 5.37
CA GLU A 202 4.04 -18.16 5.26
C GLU A 202 5.40 -17.65 5.77
N ASP A 203 5.42 -16.81 6.81
CA ASP A 203 6.62 -16.56 7.58
C ASP A 203 6.82 -17.81 8.44
N ARG A 204 7.60 -18.74 7.89
CA ARG A 204 8.27 -19.79 8.64
C ARG A 204 9.08 -19.10 9.74
N LEU A 205 8.45 -18.84 10.89
CA LEU A 205 9.16 -18.89 12.16
C LEU A 205 9.99 -20.18 12.11
N SER A 206 11.28 -20.10 12.46
CA SER A 206 12.13 -21.29 12.45
C SER A 206 11.41 -22.43 13.18
N ARG A 207 11.66 -23.70 12.82
CA ARG A 207 10.99 -24.86 13.47
C ARG A 207 11.09 -24.82 15.00
N ASP A 208 12.01 -24.04 15.55
CA ASP A 208 12.31 -23.90 16.97
C ASP A 208 11.62 -22.69 17.64
N LEU A 209 10.96 -21.82 16.86
CA LEU A 209 10.20 -20.67 17.33
C LEU A 209 8.70 -20.92 17.13
N VAL A 210 8.07 -21.62 18.08
CA VAL A 210 6.60 -21.77 18.10
C VAL A 210 6.00 -20.54 18.76
N GLY A 211 5.21 -19.75 18.02
CA GLY A 211 4.55 -18.56 18.54
C GLY A 211 3.29 -18.25 17.77
N SER A 212 2.40 -17.47 18.39
CA SER A 212 1.21 -16.93 17.71
C SER A 212 1.29 -15.42 17.74
N TRP A 213 1.38 -14.79 16.57
CA TRP A 213 1.26 -13.35 16.49
C TRP A 213 -0.20 -12.96 16.77
N LYS A 214 -0.44 -12.11 17.77
CA LYS A 214 -1.75 -11.55 18.09
C LYS A 214 -1.67 -10.02 18.10
N GLY A 215 -1.28 -9.46 16.96
CA GLY A 215 -1.30 -8.03 16.73
C GLY A 215 -2.39 -7.65 15.73
N PHE A 216 -2.89 -6.41 15.83
CA PHE A 216 -3.57 -5.75 14.72
C PHE A 216 -2.62 -4.65 14.23
N TRP A 217 -2.43 -4.56 12.92
CA TRP A 217 -1.84 -3.36 12.33
C TRP A 217 -2.85 -2.23 12.46
N ILE A 218 -2.55 -1.21 13.27
CA ILE A 218 -3.30 0.05 13.23
C ILE A 218 -2.43 1.04 12.47
N TYR A 219 -2.79 1.31 11.22
CA TYR A 219 -2.20 2.42 10.48
C TYR A 219 -2.76 3.73 11.05
N PRO A 220 -1.95 4.64 11.59
CA PRO A 220 -2.43 5.97 11.91
C PRO A 220 -2.74 6.70 10.60
N GLN A 221 -4.01 6.79 10.23
CA GLN A 221 -4.41 7.61 9.09
C GLN A 221 -4.14 9.08 9.41
N LYS A 222 -3.12 9.66 8.76
CA LYS A 222 -2.74 11.09 8.87
C LYS A 222 -3.85 12.09 8.50
N HIS A 223 -4.99 11.63 7.99
CA HIS A 223 -6.03 12.50 7.39
C HIS A 223 -7.38 12.49 8.12
N LEU A 224 -7.56 11.70 9.18
CA LEU A 224 -8.80 11.70 9.95
C LEU A 224 -8.74 12.76 11.06
N LYS A 225 -9.21 13.98 10.75
CA LYS A 225 -9.58 15.01 11.74
C LYS A 225 -10.93 14.70 12.38
N THR A 226 -11.12 13.50 12.94
CA THR A 226 -12.35 13.18 13.67
C THR A 226 -12.05 12.84 15.12
N ASN A 227 -12.85 13.41 16.03
CA ASN A 227 -12.80 13.29 17.50
C ASN A 227 -13.12 11.87 18.03
N GLY A 228 -12.81 10.82 17.27
CA GLY A 228 -13.01 9.43 17.62
C GLY A 228 -11.84 8.56 17.19
N GLY A 229 -10.61 9.05 17.43
CA GLY A 229 -9.38 8.37 17.04
C GLY A 229 -9.40 6.89 17.43
N LEU A 230 -9.02 6.01 16.50
CA LEU A 230 -8.69 4.63 16.84
C LEU A 230 -7.66 4.68 17.96
N ALA A 231 -8.03 4.19 19.15
CA ALA A 231 -7.13 4.14 20.29
C ALA A 231 -5.81 3.51 19.85
N GLN A 232 -4.69 4.18 20.10
CA GLN A 232 -3.37 3.57 19.98
C GLN A 232 -3.40 2.28 20.82
N ARG A 233 -3.26 1.13 20.18
CA ARG A 233 -3.15 -0.16 20.86
C ARG A 233 -1.73 -0.67 20.66
N ALA A 234 -1.11 -1.12 21.73
CA ALA A 234 0.19 -1.78 21.68
C ALA A 234 0.12 -2.99 20.73
N ALA A 235 1.13 -3.15 19.88
CA ALA A 235 1.33 -4.41 19.17
C ALA A 235 1.88 -5.43 20.18
N VAL A 236 1.14 -6.50 20.43
CA VAL A 236 1.55 -7.55 21.38
C VAL A 236 2.10 -8.74 20.59
N LEU A 237 3.35 -9.08 20.84
CA LEU A 237 3.99 -10.26 20.29
C LEU A 237 4.04 -11.37 21.36
N GLU A 238 3.24 -12.43 21.19
CA GLU A 238 3.25 -13.59 22.08
C GLU A 238 4.14 -14.70 21.50
N LEU A 239 5.22 -15.04 22.21
CA LEU A 239 6.18 -16.07 21.79
C LEU A 239 6.17 -17.22 22.81
N LYS A 240 5.97 -18.46 22.36
CA LYS A 240 6.11 -19.62 23.23
C LYS A 240 7.54 -20.14 23.13
N LEU A 241 8.42 -19.60 23.95
CA LEU A 241 9.82 -20.04 24.01
C LEU A 241 9.96 -21.08 25.13
N ALA A 242 10.49 -22.26 24.79
CA ALA A 242 10.91 -23.25 25.78
C ALA A 242 12.44 -23.20 25.92
N GLY A 243 12.93 -22.87 27.13
CA GLY A 243 14.35 -22.94 27.47
C GLY A 243 15.25 -21.87 26.82
N ALA A 244 14.72 -20.68 26.50
CA ALA A 244 15.54 -19.56 26.04
C ALA A 244 16.03 -18.72 27.24
N GLU A 245 17.34 -18.57 27.38
CA GLU A 245 17.97 -17.71 28.41
C GLU A 245 18.22 -16.28 27.90
N VAL A 246 18.31 -16.10 26.58
CA VAL A 246 18.53 -14.83 25.91
C VAL A 246 17.56 -14.71 24.73
N LEU A 247 16.92 -13.55 24.60
CA LEU A 247 16.12 -13.18 23.43
C LEU A 247 16.79 -11.99 22.73
N GLU A 248 17.18 -12.18 21.48
CA GLU A 248 17.66 -11.11 20.62
C GLU A 248 16.72 -10.96 19.42
N GLY A 249 16.37 -9.71 19.11
CA GLY A 249 15.54 -9.39 17.97
C GLY A 249 15.90 -8.05 17.37
N GLU A 250 15.67 -7.90 16.08
CA GLU A 250 15.78 -6.63 15.39
C GLU A 250 14.39 -6.12 15.04
N LEU A 251 14.12 -4.87 15.42
CA LEU A 251 12.95 -4.14 15.00
C LEU A 251 13.34 -3.15 13.90
N LEU A 252 12.78 -3.36 12.72
CA LEU A 252 12.95 -2.48 11.58
C LEU A 252 11.74 -1.53 11.52
N LEU A 253 11.98 -0.24 11.76
CA LEU A 253 10.99 0.81 11.51
C LEU A 253 11.27 1.41 10.13
N PRO A 254 10.31 1.42 9.20
CA PRO A 254 10.49 2.07 7.91
C PRO A 254 10.77 3.56 8.14
N ALA A 255 11.75 4.07 7.39
CA ALA A 255 12.08 5.47 7.36
C ALA A 255 10.84 6.34 7.06
N GLN A 256 10.60 7.38 7.85
CA GLN A 256 9.79 8.49 7.36
C GLN A 256 10.58 9.21 6.27
N ALA A 257 9.89 9.68 5.22
CA ALA A 257 10.50 10.26 4.02
C ALA A 257 11.72 11.15 4.34
N GLY A 258 12.92 10.69 3.94
CA GLY A 258 14.19 11.41 4.11
C GLY A 258 15.06 11.02 5.32
N LEU A 259 14.61 10.14 6.20
CA LEU A 259 15.41 9.64 7.33
C LEU A 259 15.98 8.22 7.04
N PRO A 260 17.11 7.83 7.63
CA PRO A 260 17.64 6.47 7.46
C PRO A 260 16.74 5.43 8.16
N LEU A 261 16.75 4.20 7.63
CA LEU A 261 16.12 3.04 8.26
C LEU A 261 16.64 2.90 9.70
N SER A 262 15.74 2.95 10.68
CA SER A 262 16.13 2.80 12.08
C SER A 262 16.02 1.33 12.48
N VAL A 263 17.16 0.71 12.74
CA VAL A 263 17.27 -0.65 13.26
C VAL A 263 17.42 -0.57 14.76
N TYR A 264 16.49 -1.19 15.49
CA TYR A 264 16.55 -1.32 16.94
C TYR A 264 16.92 -2.75 17.29
N ARG A 265 18.02 -2.92 18.01
CA ARG A 265 18.38 -4.22 18.58
C ARG A 265 17.77 -4.33 19.97
N LEU A 266 16.90 -5.32 20.12
CA LEU A 266 16.30 -5.72 21.38
C LEU A 266 17.16 -6.84 21.95
N LYS A 267 17.68 -6.63 23.16
CA LYS A 267 18.32 -7.69 23.94
C LYS A 267 17.62 -7.79 25.29
N ALA A 268 17.01 -8.93 25.55
CA ALA A 268 16.44 -9.26 26.85
C ALA A 268 17.19 -10.47 27.43
N GLN A 269 17.62 -10.34 28.68
CA GLN A 269 18.25 -11.41 29.45
C GLN A 269 17.45 -11.62 30.74
N GLY A 270 17.31 -12.87 31.14
CA GLY A 270 16.55 -13.21 32.34
C GLY A 270 16.66 -14.68 32.68
N LYS A 271 16.43 -15.00 33.96
CA LYS A 271 16.44 -16.36 34.49
C LYS A 271 15.08 -16.62 35.15
N GLY A 272 14.33 -17.59 34.64
CA GLY A 272 13.01 -17.92 35.18
C GLY A 272 11.87 -17.02 34.69
N LEU A 273 11.15 -16.36 35.59
CA LEU A 273 9.87 -15.67 35.31
C LEU A 273 9.99 -14.18 34.98
N ALA A 274 11.18 -13.58 35.11
CA ALA A 274 11.40 -12.16 34.92
C ALA A 274 12.52 -11.90 33.90
N PHE A 275 12.24 -11.04 32.93
CA PHE A 275 13.20 -10.56 31.94
C PHE A 275 13.05 -9.04 31.83
N THR A 276 14.17 -8.34 31.76
CA THR A 276 14.24 -6.90 31.51
C THR A 276 15.22 -6.67 30.38
N GLY A 277 14.88 -5.81 29.43
CA GLY A 277 15.73 -5.52 28.28
C GLY A 277 15.59 -4.08 27.83
N ASN A 278 16.67 -3.53 27.30
CA ASN A 278 16.69 -2.20 26.69
C ASN A 278 16.77 -2.38 25.16
N ALA A 279 16.04 -1.57 24.42
CA ALA A 279 16.23 -1.45 22.97
C ALA A 279 17.22 -0.32 22.70
N LYS A 280 18.23 -0.55 21.86
CA LYS A 280 19.11 0.53 21.39
C LYS A 280 18.89 0.77 19.90
N ALA A 281 18.59 2.01 19.55
CA ALA A 281 18.58 2.47 18.17
C ALA A 281 20.01 2.52 17.64
N THR A 282 20.25 2.00 16.44
CA THR A 282 21.59 2.00 15.81
C THR A 282 21.79 3.16 14.83
N SER A 283 21.01 4.24 14.94
CA SER A 283 21.21 5.46 14.15
C SER A 283 21.82 6.57 15.02
N ASP A 284 22.84 7.25 14.48
CA ASP A 284 23.87 8.04 15.17
C ASP A 284 23.43 9.29 15.96
N SER A 285 22.16 9.51 16.33
CA SER A 285 21.82 10.79 16.99
C SER A 285 20.65 10.82 17.98
N SER A 286 20.03 9.70 18.35
CA SER A 286 19.07 9.73 19.46
C SER A 286 18.84 8.34 20.06
N GLU A 287 19.12 8.17 21.35
CA GLU A 287 18.61 7.03 22.11
C GLU A 287 17.10 7.26 22.34
N ILE A 288 16.26 6.49 21.64
CA ILE A 288 14.84 6.38 21.99
C ILE A 288 14.73 5.25 23.00
N LEU A 289 14.33 5.57 24.22
CA LEU A 289 14.06 4.58 25.25
C LEU A 289 12.75 3.86 24.90
N ILE A 290 12.85 2.61 24.49
CA ILE A 290 11.69 1.72 24.31
C ILE A 290 11.59 0.86 25.55
N GLU A 291 10.57 1.11 26.37
CA GLU A 291 10.24 0.25 27.50
C GLU A 291 9.43 -0.95 27.00
N GLY A 292 10.04 -2.13 27.02
CA GLY A 292 9.39 -3.40 26.78
C GLY A 292 9.31 -4.20 28.07
N GLN A 293 8.14 -4.74 28.39
CA GLN A 293 7.99 -5.68 29.51
C GLN A 293 7.73 -7.08 28.94
N LEU A 294 8.60 -8.03 29.31
CA LEU A 294 8.39 -9.44 29.01
C LEU A 294 7.75 -10.12 30.22
N MET A 295 6.54 -10.61 30.06
CA MET A 295 5.76 -11.25 31.12
C MET A 295 5.45 -12.70 30.77
N ARG A 296 5.50 -13.62 31.74
CA ARG A 296 5.01 -14.99 31.53
C ARG A 296 3.52 -15.09 31.88
N ARG A 297 2.66 -15.42 30.92
CA ARG A 297 1.21 -15.67 31.14
C ARG A 297 0.87 -17.09 30.73
N ALA A 298 0.36 -17.89 31.68
CA ALA A 298 -0.05 -19.28 31.44
C ALA A 298 1.01 -20.16 30.73
N GLY A 299 2.29 -19.97 31.09
CA GLY A 299 3.41 -20.72 30.49
C GLY A 299 3.95 -20.18 29.16
N ILE A 300 3.39 -19.08 28.64
CA ILE A 300 3.80 -18.40 27.40
C ILE A 300 4.54 -17.11 27.77
N LEU A 301 5.61 -16.75 27.04
CA LEU A 301 6.28 -15.46 27.19
C LEU A 301 5.62 -14.43 26.29
N VAL A 302 5.22 -13.30 26.88
CA VAL A 302 4.53 -12.20 26.19
C VAL A 302 5.47 -11.00 26.22
N LEU A 303 5.88 -10.52 25.04
CA LEU A 303 6.63 -9.27 24.91
C LEU A 303 5.64 -8.16 24.59
N GLU A 304 5.35 -7.32 25.59
CA GLU A 304 4.61 -6.08 25.38
C GLU A 304 5.61 -4.98 25.10
N ILE A 305 5.57 -4.43 23.89
CA ILE A 305 6.39 -3.28 23.53
C ILE A 305 5.47 -2.10 23.23
N ARG A 306 5.71 -0.98 23.91
CA ARG A 306 4.96 0.25 23.71
C ARG A 306 5.78 1.20 22.85
N PHE A 307 5.16 1.70 21.78
CA PHE A 307 5.76 2.67 20.87
C PHE A 307 4.79 3.83 20.64
N GLU A 308 5.34 5.02 20.45
CA GLU A 308 4.58 6.19 19.97
C GLU A 308 4.56 6.31 18.43
N ALA A 309 5.25 5.43 17.69
CA ALA A 309 5.51 5.57 16.26
C ALA A 309 4.93 4.44 15.37
N SER A 310 4.91 4.71 14.05
CA SER A 310 3.81 4.32 13.14
C SER A 310 3.89 2.98 12.38
N THR A 311 4.90 2.11 12.51
CA THR A 311 4.93 0.77 11.82
C THR A 311 6.03 -0.13 12.39
N LEU A 312 5.79 -1.45 12.62
CA LEU A 312 6.71 -2.37 13.32
C LEU A 312 7.01 -3.67 12.53
N ILE A 313 8.26 -3.96 12.15
CA ILE A 313 8.67 -5.29 11.63
C ILE A 313 9.67 -5.93 12.60
N VAL A 314 9.35 -7.09 13.18
CA VAL A 314 10.21 -7.79 14.16
C VAL A 314 10.84 -9.04 13.54
N SER A 315 12.16 -9.15 13.59
CA SER A 315 12.90 -10.38 13.28
C SER A 315 13.57 -10.91 14.55
N LEU A 316 13.39 -12.19 14.87
CA LEU A 316 13.94 -12.82 16.08
C LEU A 316 14.98 -13.86 15.69
N ILE A 317 16.14 -13.83 16.37
CA ILE A 317 17.22 -14.80 16.18
C ILE A 317 17.50 -15.43 17.54
N ARG A 318 17.35 -16.76 17.63
CA ARG A 318 17.77 -17.53 18.81
C ARG A 318 19.29 -17.77 18.69
N ARG A 319 20.04 -17.38 19.72
CA ARG A 319 21.42 -17.83 19.94
C ARG A 319 21.47 -18.74 21.15
#